data_AF-A0A962GB40-F1
#
_entry.id   AF-A0A962GB40-F1
#
_cell.length_a   1.000
_cell.length_b   1.000
_cell.length_c   1.000
_cell.angle_alpha   90.00
_cell.angle_beta   90.00
_cell.angle_gamma   90.00
#
_symmetry.space_group_name_H-M   'P 1'
#
loop_
_entity.id
_entity.type
_entity.pdbx_description
1 polymer ?
#
loop_
_entity_poly.entity_id
_entity_poly.type
_entity_poly.pdbx_seq_one_letter_code
_entity_poly.pdbx_strand_id
1 'polypeptide(L)'
;MSTRPLRARRPTPFTRAAASVLIGLSLTWASVPASATSGCDSIASIPITWNIDYSLDIQEVFNNRCSNCHVDHGGSPSGDLDLDPEFSYDNLVNGPSNEQPGRFLVVPGQPLDSVLFEKINCDVPNFG
;
A
#
# COMPACT_ATOMS: atom_id res chain seq x y z
N MET A 1 -65.56 35.70 2.87
CA MET A 1 -65.45 35.92 4.33
C MET A 1 -65.60 34.57 5.01
N SER A 2 -64.50 33.98 5.48
CA SER A 2 -64.51 32.70 6.20
C SER A 2 -63.50 32.80 7.35
N THR A 3 -63.99 32.49 8.54
CA THR A 3 -63.42 32.81 9.86
C THR A 3 -62.32 31.83 10.27
N ARG A 4 -61.16 32.37 10.67
CA ARG A 4 -60.08 31.64 11.34
C ARG A 4 -60.43 31.41 12.83
N PRO A 5 -60.25 30.20 13.38
CA PRO A 5 -60.02 30.05 14.81
C PRO A 5 -58.52 29.99 15.13
N LEU A 6 -58.11 30.81 16.10
CA LEU A 6 -56.76 30.91 16.67
C LEU A 6 -56.43 29.64 17.46
N ARG A 7 -55.31 28.99 17.14
CA ARG A 7 -54.81 27.84 17.91
C ARG A 7 -53.92 28.31 19.05
N ALA A 8 -54.34 27.98 20.28
CA ALA A 8 -53.68 28.34 21.52
C ALA A 8 -52.32 27.65 21.71
N ARG A 9 -51.36 28.42 22.24
CA ARG A 9 -50.00 28.01 22.61
C ARG A 9 -50.03 27.45 24.04
N ARG A 10 -49.50 26.25 24.29
CA ARG A 10 -49.25 25.74 25.65
C ARG A 10 -47.75 25.73 25.96
N PRO A 11 -47.31 26.33 27.07
CA PRO A 11 -45.95 26.17 27.58
C PRO A 11 -45.83 24.85 28.37
N THR A 12 -44.73 24.12 28.19
CA THR A 12 -44.38 22.97 29.02
C THR A 12 -43.27 23.31 30.02
N PRO A 13 -43.36 22.82 31.26
CA PRO A 13 -42.46 23.17 32.36
C PRO A 13 -41.13 22.40 32.36
N PHE A 14 -40.22 22.98 33.14
CA PHE A 14 -38.82 22.62 33.40
C PHE A 14 -38.56 21.20 33.92
N THR A 15 -37.36 20.72 33.54
CA THR A 15 -36.40 19.87 34.28
C THR A 15 -36.81 18.48 34.78
N ARG A 16 -36.03 17.48 34.32
CA ARG A 16 -35.41 16.46 35.19
C ARG A 16 -34.25 15.79 34.44
N ALA A 17 -33.06 15.89 35.02
CA ALA A 17 -31.88 15.13 34.64
C ALA A 17 -32.11 13.63 34.88
N ALA A 18 -31.64 12.77 33.98
CA ALA A 18 -31.48 11.35 34.24
C ALA A 18 -30.36 10.75 33.38
N ALA A 19 -29.25 10.49 34.05
CA ALA A 19 -28.29 9.39 33.88
C ALA A 19 -27.89 8.95 32.46
N SER A 20 -26.63 9.24 32.15
CA SER A 20 -25.77 8.56 31.20
C SER A 20 -25.91 7.03 31.27
N VAL A 21 -26.25 6.41 30.14
CA VAL A 21 -25.91 5.01 29.86
C VAL A 21 -25.10 5.01 28.58
N LEU A 22 -23.79 5.20 28.75
CA LEU A 22 -22.82 4.95 27.69
C LEU A 22 -22.78 3.43 27.51
N ILE A 23 -23.51 2.93 26.51
CA ILE A 23 -23.29 1.58 26.00
C ILE A 23 -21.93 1.63 25.31
N GLY A 24 -20.90 1.17 26.02
CA GLY A 24 -19.56 0.98 25.48
C GLY A 24 -19.64 -0.04 24.36
N LEU A 25 -19.65 0.44 23.12
CA LEU A 25 -19.48 -0.41 21.95
C LEU A 25 -18.02 -0.87 21.94
N SER A 26 -17.78 -2.05 22.49
CA SER A 26 -16.47 -2.70 22.47
C SER A 26 -16.12 -3.02 21.01
N LEU A 27 -15.40 -2.12 20.33
CA LEU A 27 -14.70 -2.49 19.11
C LEU A 27 -13.54 -3.39 19.53
N THR A 28 -13.77 -4.71 19.52
CA THR A 28 -12.66 -5.66 19.55
C THR A 28 -11.99 -5.61 18.18
N TRP A 29 -10.85 -4.95 18.11
CA TRP A 29 -10.06 -4.91 16.88
C TRP A 29 -9.47 -6.30 16.74
N ALA A 30 -10.03 -7.11 15.85
CA ALA A 30 -9.40 -8.36 15.47
C ALA A 30 -8.05 -7.99 14.85
N SER A 31 -6.96 -8.29 15.54
CA SER A 31 -5.62 -8.17 14.99
C SER A 31 -5.53 -9.11 13.79
N VAL A 32 -5.58 -8.54 12.58
CA VAL A 32 -5.21 -9.30 11.38
C VAL A 32 -3.75 -9.70 11.60
N PRO A 33 -3.40 -11.00 11.53
CA PRO A 33 -2.00 -11.39 11.60
C PRO A 33 -1.31 -10.74 10.41
N ALA A 34 -0.40 -9.81 10.68
CA ALA A 34 0.54 -9.37 9.66
C ALA A 34 1.40 -10.59 9.33
N SER A 35 1.33 -11.06 8.08
CA SER A 35 2.32 -12.00 7.57
C SER A 35 3.67 -11.32 7.75
N ALA A 36 4.52 -11.86 8.62
CA ALA A 36 5.85 -11.33 8.81
C ALA A 36 6.75 -11.86 7.69
N THR A 37 7.50 -10.96 7.04
CA THR A 37 8.52 -11.35 6.07
C THR A 37 9.42 -12.42 6.69
N SER A 38 9.68 -13.50 5.97
CA SER A 38 10.59 -14.55 6.44
C SER A 38 11.36 -15.19 5.30
N GLY A 39 12.45 -15.88 5.65
CA GLY A 39 13.34 -16.52 4.68
C GLY A 39 14.10 -15.54 3.79
N CYS A 40 14.46 -14.36 4.31
CA CYS A 40 15.25 -13.39 3.56
C CYS A 40 16.74 -13.72 3.58
N ASP A 41 17.37 -13.68 2.41
CA ASP A 41 18.83 -13.80 2.31
C ASP A 41 19.55 -12.56 2.87
N SER A 42 20.65 -12.79 3.59
CA SER A 42 21.48 -11.71 4.12
C SER A 42 22.47 -11.20 3.08
N ILE A 43 22.40 -9.90 2.80
CA ILE A 43 23.36 -9.21 1.92
C ILE A 43 24.54 -8.58 2.66
N ALA A 44 24.64 -8.73 3.98
CA ALA A 44 25.65 -8.06 4.80
C ALA A 44 27.10 -8.38 4.39
N SER A 45 27.31 -9.53 3.74
CA SER A 45 28.61 -10.00 3.26
C SER A 45 28.78 -9.90 1.74
N ILE A 46 27.77 -9.41 1.01
CA ILE A 46 27.83 -9.26 -0.44
C ILE A 46 28.59 -7.97 -0.75
N PRO A 47 29.71 -8.02 -1.49
CA PRO A 47 30.42 -6.80 -1.87
C PRO A 47 29.56 -5.95 -2.82
N ILE A 48 29.66 -4.63 -2.69
CA ILE A 48 29.01 -3.71 -3.64
C ILE A 48 29.69 -3.87 -5.00
N THR A 49 28.91 -4.24 -6.01
CA THR A 49 29.35 -4.25 -7.40
C THR A 49 29.22 -2.86 -7.99
N TRP A 50 30.33 -2.30 -8.45
CA TRP A 50 30.37 -1.04 -9.19
C TRP A 50 30.23 -1.30 -10.69
N ASN A 51 30.01 -0.24 -11.46
CA ASN A 51 29.93 -0.31 -12.92
C ASN A 51 28.77 -1.16 -13.47
N ILE A 52 27.66 -1.22 -12.75
CA ILE A 52 26.40 -1.77 -13.26
C ILE A 52 25.81 -0.80 -14.28
N ASP A 53 25.63 -1.26 -15.51
CA ASP A 53 24.84 -0.58 -16.53
C ASP A 53 23.39 -1.04 -16.43
N TYR A 54 22.47 -0.11 -16.19
CA TYR A 54 21.07 -0.48 -16.00
C TYR A 54 20.47 -1.19 -17.22
N SER A 55 20.78 -0.71 -18.43
CA SER A 55 20.18 -1.25 -19.66
C SER A 55 20.76 -2.60 -20.04
N LEU A 56 22.04 -2.84 -19.75
CA LEU A 56 22.71 -4.10 -20.11
C LEU A 56 22.59 -5.15 -19.01
N ASP A 57 22.73 -4.76 -17.75
CA ASP A 57 22.80 -5.73 -16.65
C ASP A 57 21.45 -5.95 -15.97
N ILE A 58 20.64 -4.90 -15.79
CA ILE A 58 19.39 -4.97 -15.02
C ILE A 58 18.18 -5.19 -15.93
N GLN A 59 18.04 -4.39 -16.99
CA GLN A 59 16.92 -4.53 -17.92
C GLN A 59 16.94 -5.88 -18.63
N GLU A 60 18.11 -6.44 -18.93
CA GLU A 60 18.21 -7.78 -19.53
C GLU A 60 17.63 -8.86 -18.59
N VAL A 61 17.82 -8.73 -17.27
CA VAL A 61 17.20 -9.64 -16.30
C VAL A 61 15.67 -9.52 -16.35
N PHE A 62 15.13 -8.30 -16.38
CA PHE A 62 13.69 -8.09 -16.46
C PHE A 62 13.09 -8.64 -17.75
N ASN A 63 13.71 -8.34 -18.90
CA ASN A 63 13.29 -8.86 -20.20
C ASN A 63 13.18 -10.38 -20.22
N ASN A 64 14.11 -11.07 -19.55
CA ASN A 64 14.19 -12.52 -19.55
C ASN A 64 13.29 -13.20 -18.51
N ARG A 65 12.90 -12.50 -17.43
CA ARG A 65 12.32 -13.13 -16.23
C ARG A 65 11.05 -12.47 -15.68
N CYS A 66 10.77 -11.23 -16.04
CA CYS A 66 9.76 -10.40 -15.37
C CYS A 66 8.78 -9.75 -16.37
N SER A 67 9.28 -9.28 -17.51
CA SER A 67 8.50 -8.59 -18.55
C SER A 67 7.64 -9.55 -19.40
N ASN A 68 7.33 -10.74 -18.88
CA ASN A 68 6.27 -11.60 -19.39
C ASN A 68 4.93 -11.35 -18.68
N CYS A 69 4.96 -10.85 -17.44
CA CYS A 69 3.77 -10.48 -16.66
C CYS A 69 3.73 -8.99 -16.28
N HIS A 70 4.91 -8.37 -16.15
CA HIS A 70 5.09 -6.95 -15.88
C HIS A 70 5.42 -6.20 -17.17
N VAL A 71 4.48 -6.23 -18.12
CA VAL A 71 4.65 -5.71 -19.46
C VAL A 71 3.37 -5.00 -19.89
N ASP A 72 3.50 -3.79 -20.43
CA ASP A 72 2.37 -3.01 -20.90
C ASP A 72 2.32 -2.90 -22.43
N HIS A 73 1.80 -3.97 -23.07
CA HIS A 73 1.40 -3.92 -24.48
C HIS A 73 0.01 -3.26 -24.69
N GLY A 74 -0.35 -2.25 -23.88
CA GLY A 74 -1.66 -1.57 -23.91
C GLY A 74 -2.71 -2.19 -22.97
N GLY A 75 -2.32 -2.67 -21.79
CA GLY A 75 -3.15 -3.39 -20.82
C GLY A 75 -2.88 -3.02 -19.34
N SER A 76 -3.12 -4.00 -18.46
CA SER A 76 -2.94 -3.89 -17.00
C SER A 76 -1.86 -4.87 -16.53
N PRO A 77 -0.59 -4.42 -16.41
CA PRO A 77 0.49 -5.28 -15.95
C PRO A 77 0.23 -5.77 -14.53
N SER A 78 0.79 -6.91 -14.15
CA SER A 78 0.63 -7.44 -12.79
C SER A 78 1.14 -6.44 -11.75
N GLY A 79 0.35 -6.21 -10.70
CA GLY A 79 0.68 -5.22 -9.67
C GLY A 79 0.72 -3.77 -10.16
N ASP A 80 0.13 -3.49 -11.34
CA ASP A 80 0.19 -2.18 -12.01
C ASP A 80 1.62 -1.66 -12.18
N LEU A 81 2.56 -2.59 -12.45
CA LEU A 81 3.99 -2.29 -12.63
C LEU A 81 4.46 -2.76 -13.99
N ASP A 82 4.84 -1.80 -14.84
CA ASP A 82 5.46 -2.04 -16.14
C ASP A 82 6.99 -2.02 -16.02
N LEU A 83 7.62 -3.11 -16.47
CA LEU A 83 9.07 -3.33 -16.47
C LEU A 83 9.63 -3.42 -17.90
N ASP A 84 8.89 -2.97 -18.91
CA ASP A 84 9.41 -2.87 -20.26
C ASP A 84 10.62 -1.93 -20.36
N PRO A 85 11.47 -2.16 -21.38
CA PRO A 85 12.51 -1.19 -21.73
C PRO A 85 11.93 0.22 -21.87
N GLU A 86 12.75 1.23 -21.54
CA GLU A 86 12.37 2.65 -21.52
C GLU A 86 11.53 3.10 -20.31
N PHE A 87 10.73 2.23 -19.68
CA PHE A 87 9.83 2.61 -18.57
C PHE A 87 10.27 2.09 -17.20
N SER A 88 10.91 0.91 -17.17
CA SER A 88 11.26 0.19 -15.94
C SER A 88 12.04 1.00 -14.90
N TYR A 89 12.99 1.83 -15.32
CA TYR A 89 13.80 2.63 -14.39
C TYR A 89 12.94 3.65 -13.66
N ASP A 90 12.18 4.45 -14.42
CA ASP A 90 11.35 5.53 -13.89
C ASP A 90 10.19 4.98 -13.04
N ASN A 91 9.66 3.81 -13.42
CA ASN A 91 8.61 3.13 -12.65
C ASN A 91 9.13 2.58 -11.32
N LEU A 92 10.38 2.10 -11.27
CA LEU A 92 10.95 1.47 -10.07
C LEU A 92 11.58 2.48 -9.11
N VAL A 93 12.45 3.35 -9.61
CA VAL A 93 13.35 4.14 -8.78
C VAL A 93 12.59 5.32 -8.16
N ASN A 94 12.43 5.27 -6.83
CA ASN A 94 11.55 6.17 -6.07
C ASN A 94 10.06 6.10 -6.50
N GLY A 95 9.66 5.10 -7.28
CA GLY A 95 8.27 4.86 -7.63
C GLY A 95 7.48 4.36 -6.41
N PRO A 96 6.27 4.86 -6.13
CA PRO A 96 5.46 4.38 -5.01
C PRO A 96 4.98 2.94 -5.26
N SER A 97 4.92 2.13 -4.20
CA SER A 97 4.30 0.81 -4.29
C SER A 97 2.77 0.90 -4.23
N ASN A 98 2.10 0.32 -5.22
CA ASN A 98 0.63 0.19 -5.23
C ASN A 98 0.13 -0.81 -4.18
N GLU A 99 0.93 -1.83 -3.85
CA GLU A 99 0.57 -2.89 -2.90
C GLU A 99 0.92 -2.53 -1.44
N GLN A 100 1.91 -1.66 -1.24
CA GLN A 100 2.36 -1.20 0.08
C GLN A 100 2.37 0.33 0.16
N PRO A 101 1.23 0.96 0.49
CA PRO A 101 1.14 2.41 0.61
C PRO A 101 2.19 2.99 1.58
N GLY A 102 2.89 4.04 1.14
CA GLY A 102 3.92 4.72 1.92
C GLY A 102 5.33 4.13 1.78
N ARG A 103 5.52 3.07 0.98
CA ARG A 103 6.83 2.54 0.60
C ARG A 103 7.13 2.75 -0.88
N PHE A 104 8.41 2.73 -1.22
CA PHE A 104 8.89 2.82 -2.60
C PHE A 104 9.32 1.46 -3.15
N LEU A 105 9.14 1.27 -4.45
CA LEU A 105 9.56 0.08 -5.20
C LEU A 105 11.07 -0.12 -5.09
N VAL A 106 11.86 0.90 -5.41
CA VAL A 106 13.31 0.94 -5.17
C VAL A 106 13.69 2.24 -4.46
N VAL A 107 14.37 2.11 -3.32
CA VAL A 107 15.03 3.21 -2.60
C VAL A 107 16.53 3.17 -2.92
N PRO A 108 17.09 4.19 -3.61
CA PRO A 108 18.51 4.20 -3.97
C PRO A 108 19.43 4.00 -2.76
N GLY A 109 20.36 3.04 -2.87
CA GLY A 109 21.34 2.72 -1.83
C GLY A 109 20.77 2.06 -0.57
N GLN A 110 19.46 1.80 -0.51
CA GLN A 110 18.78 1.23 0.65
C GLN A 110 17.94 0.01 0.21
N PRO A 111 18.59 -1.12 -0.16
CA PRO A 111 17.88 -2.31 -0.63
C PRO A 111 16.90 -2.85 0.42
N LEU A 112 17.25 -2.81 1.71
CA LEU A 112 16.37 -3.29 2.79
C LEU A 112 15.08 -2.47 2.96
N ASP A 113 15.06 -1.22 2.48
CA ASP A 113 13.87 -0.35 2.51
C ASP A 113 13.03 -0.45 1.22
N SER A 114 13.50 -1.22 0.23
CA SER A 114 12.89 -1.34 -1.09
C SER A 114 11.89 -2.49 -1.18
N VAL A 115 10.69 -2.21 -1.68
CA VAL A 115 9.62 -3.20 -1.90
C VAL A 115 10.04 -4.28 -2.90
N LEU A 116 10.73 -3.90 -3.99
CA LEU A 116 11.23 -4.86 -4.99
C LEU A 116 12.20 -5.86 -4.36
N PHE A 117 13.13 -5.39 -3.53
CA PHE A 117 14.15 -6.24 -2.91
C PHE A 117 13.50 -7.27 -1.97
N GLU A 118 12.55 -6.85 -1.13
CA GLU A 118 11.81 -7.78 -0.26
C GLU A 118 11.13 -8.90 -1.06
N LYS A 119 10.49 -8.57 -2.19
CA LYS A 119 9.78 -9.55 -3.03
C LYS A 119 10.69 -10.59 -3.67
N ILE A 120 11.92 -10.24 -4.04
CA ILE A 120 12.84 -11.15 -4.74
C ILE A 120 13.84 -11.84 -3.81
N ASN A 121 14.02 -11.35 -2.58
CA ASN A 121 15.04 -11.81 -1.66
C ASN A 121 14.50 -12.68 -0.50
N CYS A 122 13.18 -12.74 -0.33
CA CYS A 122 12.54 -13.43 0.79
C CYS A 122 11.62 -14.55 0.31
N ASP A 123 11.69 -15.72 0.95
CA ASP A 123 10.79 -16.85 0.68
C ASP A 123 9.31 -16.49 0.88
N VAL A 124 9.04 -15.66 1.90
CA VAL A 124 7.69 -15.15 2.22
C VAL A 124 7.77 -13.64 2.40
N PRO A 125 7.35 -12.81 1.42
CA PRO A 125 7.24 -11.37 1.57
C PRO A 125 6.05 -10.97 2.47
N ASN A 126 6.03 -9.73 3.00
CA ASN A 126 4.90 -9.21 3.80
C ASN A 126 3.61 -9.02 2.97
N PHE A 127 3.70 -9.05 1.64
CA PHE A 127 2.62 -8.73 0.69
C PHE A 127 2.89 -9.40 -0.65
N GLY A 128 1.82 -9.55 -1.45
CA GLY A 128 1.83 -10.25 -2.74
C GLY A 128 0.82 -11.37 -2.77
#